data_AF-A0A965VVG0-F1
#
_entry.id   AF-A0A965VVG0-F1
#
_cell.length_a   1.000
_cell.length_b   1.000
_cell.length_c   1.000
_cell.angle_alpha   90.00
_cell.angle_beta   90.00
_cell.angle_gamma   90.00
#
_symmetry.space_group_name_H-M   'P 1'
#
loop_
_entity.id
_entity.type
_entity.pdbx_description
1 polymer ?
#
loop_
_entity_poly.entity_id
_entity_poly.type
_entity_poly.pdbx_seq_one_letter_code
_entity_poly.pdbx_strand_id
1 'polypeptide(L)'
;MAEMKAGRGDEGETVEQYGRRVGERVVSDAGYAVPEKPILRNMFTQMSEADVAAGVDPKFFEKMQGRLDSMREEAKTDKKEAANLRILEAGLGILGGTSPYAFVNIGKGASEAVKGFGQDLKDFQKARKELDRAEMDLRSAEQTVARSKSQKAMDMLEAREIRRDNALNKVADAKVSAVNSAMSTFMRGKEIESADTRTAAQLASSESTTKAQLDMQGRQLSEQIKSRVENAKAQLGVQIASNLEKSLASAAKPFDERLDILRKSVPFGMPYTKELIAEMTDLTNKRDAALNLVEKRFLSNVSGGASGSDKFPGFVYLGKQ
;
A
#
# COMPACT_ATOMS: atom_id res chain seq x y z
N MET A 1 -6.23 21.62 2.77
CA MET A 1 -5.22 20.60 2.42
C MET A 1 -4.36 20.40 3.65
N ALA A 2 -4.57 19.31 4.39
CA ALA A 2 -3.70 18.97 5.51
C ALA A 2 -2.46 18.26 4.92
N GLU A 3 -1.28 18.86 5.06
CA GLU A 3 -0.01 18.19 4.79
C GLU A 3 0.12 17.01 5.75
N MET A 4 -0.20 15.81 5.27
CA MET A 4 0.23 14.57 5.91
C MET A 4 1.76 14.50 5.76
N LYS A 5 2.48 15.07 6.74
CA LYS A 5 3.88 14.69 6.99
C LYS A 5 3.88 13.19 7.22
N ALA A 6 4.25 12.42 6.19
CA ALA A 6 4.54 11.00 6.34
C ALA A 6 5.69 10.90 7.34
N GLY A 7 5.35 10.68 8.60
CA GLY A 7 6.32 10.51 9.67
C GLY A 7 7.22 9.34 9.27
N ARG A 8 8.52 9.61 9.10
CA ARG A 8 9.51 8.53 9.08
C ARG A 8 9.24 7.70 10.32
N GLY A 9 8.94 6.41 10.12
CA GLY A 9 8.74 5.49 11.25
C GLY A 9 9.94 5.59 12.19
N ASP A 10 9.68 5.52 13.50
CA ASP A 10 10.74 5.57 14.49
C ASP A 10 11.77 4.47 14.17
N GLU A 11 13.05 4.84 14.12
CA GLU A 11 14.14 3.92 13.78
C GLU A 11 14.12 2.73 14.74
N GLY A 12 13.74 1.54 14.24
CA GLY A 12 13.62 0.30 15.01
C GLY A 12 12.20 -0.27 15.12
N GLU A 13 11.18 0.45 14.65
CA GLU A 13 9.81 -0.06 14.65
C GLU A 13 9.65 -1.21 13.64
N THR A 14 9.09 -2.34 14.08
CA THR A 14 8.79 -3.45 13.18
C THR A 14 7.59 -3.09 12.29
N VAL A 15 7.50 -3.74 11.13
CA VAL A 15 6.36 -3.64 10.22
C VAL A 15 5.01 -3.79 10.94
N GLU A 16 4.92 -4.77 11.85
CA GLU A 16 3.70 -5.03 12.59
C GLU A 16 3.36 -3.91 13.58
N GLN A 17 4.38 -3.32 14.22
CA GLN A 17 4.19 -2.20 15.15
C GLN A 17 3.69 -0.96 14.40
N TYR A 18 4.31 -0.64 13.26
CA TYR A 18 3.89 0.47 12.41
C TYR A 18 2.44 0.28 11.92
N GLY A 19 2.12 -0.92 11.43
CA GLY A 19 0.77 -1.28 10.99
C GLY A 19 -0.27 -1.10 12.10
N ARG A 20 -0.01 -1.61 13.30
CA ARG A 20 -0.91 -1.45 14.46
C ARG A 20 -1.13 0.02 14.82
N ARG A 21 -0.06 0.81 14.90
CA ARG A 21 -0.15 2.24 15.26
C ARG A 21 -0.97 3.04 14.25
N VAL A 22 -0.76 2.81 12.95
CA VAL A 22 -1.54 3.47 11.89
C VAL A 22 -2.99 3.00 11.93
N GLY A 23 -3.23 1.70 12.10
CA GLY A 23 -4.58 1.15 12.22
C GLY A 23 -5.37 1.73 13.41
N GLU A 24 -4.72 1.91 14.56
CA GLU A 24 -5.34 2.54 15.74
C GLU A 24 -5.69 4.01 15.51
N ARG A 25 -4.77 4.80 14.92
CA ARG A 25 -5.03 6.21 14.59
C ARG A 25 -6.14 6.40 13.57
N VAL A 26 -6.15 5.60 12.51
CA VAL A 26 -7.20 5.71 11.48
C VAL A 26 -8.58 5.45 12.08
N VAL A 27 -8.68 4.56 13.06
CA VAL A 27 -9.97 4.27 13.71
C VAL A 27 -10.39 5.35 14.69
N SER A 28 -9.44 5.89 15.48
CA SER A 28 -9.74 7.01 16.36
C SER A 28 -10.18 8.24 15.56
N ASP A 29 -9.51 8.51 14.44
CA ASP A 29 -9.69 9.73 13.67
C ASP A 29 -10.89 9.66 12.74
N ALA A 30 -11.25 8.47 12.24
CA ALA A 30 -12.43 8.29 11.39
C ALA A 30 -13.77 8.41 12.15
N GLY A 31 -13.73 8.62 13.47
CA GLY A 31 -14.92 8.93 14.26
C GLY A 31 -15.95 7.80 14.29
N TYR A 32 -15.50 6.54 14.12
CA TYR A 32 -16.39 5.38 14.24
C TYR A 32 -16.77 5.18 15.71
N ALA A 33 -17.78 5.91 16.17
CA ALA A 33 -18.39 5.69 17.47
C ALA A 33 -19.02 4.28 17.48
N VAL A 34 -18.45 3.37 18.28
CA VAL A 34 -19.07 2.07 18.51
C VAL A 34 -20.39 2.33 19.25
N PRO A 35 -21.54 1.96 18.68
CA PRO A 35 -22.81 2.20 19.35
C PRO A 35 -22.85 1.44 20.68
N GLU A 36 -23.34 2.11 21.72
CA GLU A 36 -23.49 1.51 23.05
C GLU A 36 -24.35 0.25 22.99
N LYS A 37 -24.06 -0.71 23.86
CA LYS A 37 -24.82 -1.96 23.91
C LYS A 37 -26.27 -1.64 24.28
N PRO A 38 -27.26 -2.04 23.45
CA PRO A 38 -28.65 -1.74 23.74
C PRO A 38 -29.07 -2.48 25.03
N ILE A 39 -29.67 -1.73 25.96
CA ILE A 39 -30.21 -2.28 27.21
C ILE A 39 -31.72 -2.46 27.03
N LEU A 40 -32.21 -3.69 27.24
CA LEU A 40 -33.63 -4.05 27.05
C LEU A 40 -34.59 -3.12 27.84
N ARG A 41 -34.21 -2.73 29.06
CA ARG A 41 -34.99 -1.81 29.91
C ARG A 41 -35.29 -0.48 29.21
N ASN A 42 -34.32 0.06 28.46
CA ASN A 42 -34.50 1.33 27.75
C ASN A 42 -35.44 1.20 26.56
N MET A 43 -35.53 0.02 25.94
CA MET A 43 -36.49 -0.22 24.84
C MET A 43 -37.93 -0.15 25.34
N PHE A 44 -38.22 -0.77 26.49
CA PHE A 44 -39.57 -0.73 27.08
C PHE A 44 -40.00 0.70 27.46
N THR A 45 -39.09 1.50 28.00
CA THR A 45 -39.35 2.92 28.27
C THR A 45 -39.65 3.68 26.98
N GLN A 46 -38.84 3.52 25.94
CA GLN A 46 -39.04 4.18 24.65
C GLN A 46 -40.36 3.77 23.98
N MET A 47 -40.73 2.49 24.06
CA MET A 47 -42.02 2.02 23.55
C MET A 47 -43.19 2.57 24.35
N SER A 48 -43.08 2.64 25.68
CA SER A 48 -44.13 3.23 26.52
C SER A 48 -44.31 4.72 26.23
N GLU A 49 -43.22 5.46 26.03
CA GLU A 49 -43.27 6.87 25.64
C GLU A 49 -43.87 7.06 24.25
N ALA A 50 -43.53 6.19 23.29
CA ALA A 50 -44.11 6.20 21.96
C ALA A 50 -45.61 5.90 21.96
N ASP A 51 -46.07 4.94 22.77
CA ASP A 51 -47.48 4.62 22.95
C ASP A 51 -48.26 5.82 23.53
N VAL A 52 -47.70 6.48 24.56
CA VAL A 52 -48.30 7.69 25.16
C VAL A 52 -48.35 8.83 24.14
N ALA A 53 -47.28 9.02 23.36
CA ALA A 53 -47.24 10.02 22.30
C ALA A 53 -48.25 9.72 21.16
N ALA A 54 -48.54 8.45 20.91
CA ALA A 54 -49.59 8.01 19.97
C ALA A 54 -51.01 8.12 20.56
N GLY A 55 -51.17 8.58 21.80
CA GLY A 55 -52.45 8.75 22.46
C GLY A 55 -53.00 7.47 23.10
N VAL A 56 -52.18 6.43 23.27
CA VAL A 56 -52.57 5.22 23.98
C VAL A 56 -52.52 5.49 25.48
N ASP A 57 -53.66 5.36 26.16
CA ASP A 57 -53.72 5.51 27.61
C ASP A 57 -53.08 4.28 28.30
N PRO A 58 -51.97 4.45 29.07
CA PRO A 58 -51.31 3.35 29.76
C PRO A 58 -52.21 2.69 30.82
N LYS A 59 -53.25 3.38 31.29
CA LYS A 59 -54.22 2.88 32.28
C LYS A 59 -55.53 2.40 31.64
N PHE A 60 -55.59 2.23 30.32
CA PHE A 60 -56.81 1.80 29.63
C PHE A 60 -57.38 0.50 30.21
N PHE A 61 -56.55 -0.55 30.34
CA PHE A 61 -56.98 -1.85 30.86
C PHE A 61 -57.40 -1.77 32.34
N GLU A 62 -56.66 -1.01 33.16
CA GLU A 62 -57.01 -0.75 34.57
C GLU A 62 -58.38 -0.07 34.70
N LYS A 63 -58.65 0.95 33.88
CA LYS A 63 -59.96 1.64 33.83
C LYS A 63 -61.09 0.72 33.39
N MET A 64 -60.85 -0.13 32.38
CA MET A 64 -61.84 -1.09 31.88
C MET A 64 -62.14 -2.17 32.91
N GLN A 65 -61.13 -2.67 33.62
CA GLN A 65 -61.31 -3.61 34.71
C GLN A 65 -62.11 -2.98 35.86
N GLY A 66 -61.77 -1.75 36.26
CA GLY A 66 -62.54 -1.01 37.27
C GLY A 66 -64.00 -0.81 36.86
N ARG A 67 -64.28 -0.56 35.57
CA ARG A 67 -65.66 -0.47 35.06
C ARG A 67 -66.40 -1.81 35.15
N LEU A 68 -65.74 -2.92 34.81
CA LEU A 68 -66.33 -4.27 34.95
C LEU A 68 -66.61 -4.62 36.42
N ASP A 69 -65.71 -4.26 37.33
CA ASP A 69 -65.90 -4.45 38.77
C ASP A 69 -67.09 -3.63 39.29
N SER A 70 -67.22 -2.36 38.87
CA SER A 70 -68.40 -1.54 39.18
C SER A 70 -69.68 -2.16 38.63
N MET A 71 -69.71 -2.58 37.36
CA MET A 71 -70.87 -3.25 36.76
C MET A 71 -71.24 -4.55 37.49
N ARG A 72 -70.24 -5.27 38.03
CA ARG A 72 -70.46 -6.49 38.82
C ARG A 72 -71.10 -6.19 40.18
N GLU A 73 -70.69 -5.10 40.84
CA GLU A 73 -71.28 -4.66 42.10
C GLU A 73 -72.69 -4.07 41.91
N GLU A 74 -72.91 -3.30 40.84
CA GLU A 74 -74.23 -2.81 40.44
C GLU A 74 -75.18 -4.00 40.16
N ALA A 75 -74.75 -4.97 39.36
CA ALA A 75 -75.56 -6.16 39.06
C ALA A 75 -75.89 -7.01 40.32
N LYS A 76 -75.03 -7.02 41.34
CA LYS A 76 -75.34 -7.66 42.64
C LYS A 76 -76.39 -6.89 43.41
N THR A 77 -76.35 -5.55 43.33
CA THR A 77 -77.28 -4.65 44.02
C THR A 77 -78.66 -4.71 43.36
N ASP A 78 -78.73 -4.61 42.04
CA ASP A 78 -79.96 -4.74 41.24
C ASP A 78 -80.64 -6.09 41.48
N LYS A 79 -79.88 -7.17 41.61
CA LYS A 79 -80.42 -8.49 41.95
C LYS A 79 -81.10 -8.50 43.32
N LYS A 80 -80.55 -7.79 44.32
CA LYS A 80 -81.16 -7.68 45.65
C LYS A 80 -82.41 -6.80 45.60
N GLU A 81 -82.36 -5.68 44.88
CA GLU A 81 -83.50 -4.77 44.74
C GLU A 81 -84.67 -5.41 43.97
N ALA A 82 -84.40 -6.12 42.87
CA ALA A 82 -85.42 -6.87 42.12
C ALA A 82 -86.07 -7.98 42.98
N ALA A 83 -85.28 -8.68 43.80
CA ALA A 83 -85.82 -9.67 44.74
C ALA A 83 -86.71 -9.02 45.80
N ASN A 84 -86.29 -7.88 46.37
CA ASN A 84 -87.07 -7.14 47.37
C ASN A 84 -88.36 -6.55 46.78
N LEU A 85 -88.31 -5.96 45.58
CA LEU A 85 -89.49 -5.44 44.88
C LEU A 85 -90.51 -6.53 44.58
N ARG A 86 -90.07 -7.72 44.19
CA ARG A 86 -90.99 -8.85 43.96
C ARG A 86 -91.55 -9.45 45.24
N ILE A 87 -90.81 -9.44 46.33
CA ILE A 87 -91.34 -9.80 47.65
C ILE A 87 -92.38 -8.76 48.10
N LEU A 88 -92.14 -7.48 47.84
CA LEU A 88 -93.09 -6.40 48.11
C LEU A 88 -94.33 -6.50 47.21
N GLU A 89 -94.19 -6.78 45.91
CA GLU A 89 -95.29 -6.98 44.98
C GLU A 89 -96.12 -8.22 45.35
N ALA A 90 -95.47 -9.33 45.71
CA ALA A 90 -96.14 -10.50 46.26
C ALA A 90 -96.85 -10.19 47.58
N GLY A 91 -96.21 -9.42 48.48
CA GLY A 91 -96.81 -8.99 49.75
C GLY A 91 -97.99 -8.04 49.56
N LEU A 92 -97.90 -7.09 48.65
CA LEU A 92 -98.98 -6.15 48.30
C LEU A 92 -100.11 -6.83 47.54
N GLY A 93 -99.82 -7.81 46.68
CA GLY A 93 -100.82 -8.64 46.02
C GLY A 93 -101.63 -9.51 47.00
N ILE A 94 -101.00 -9.94 48.10
CA ILE A 94 -101.65 -10.64 49.21
C ILE A 94 -102.50 -9.69 50.07
N LEU A 95 -102.03 -8.46 50.30
CA LEU A 95 -102.69 -7.47 51.17
C LEU A 95 -103.79 -6.65 50.48
N GLY A 96 -103.73 -6.47 49.15
CA GLY A 96 -104.69 -5.70 48.37
C GLY A 96 -105.96 -6.47 47.94
N GLY A 97 -106.05 -7.76 48.23
CA GLY A 97 -107.16 -8.61 47.80
C GLY A 97 -108.32 -8.69 48.80
N THR A 98 -109.25 -7.73 48.80
CA THR A 98 -110.52 -7.83 49.55
C THR A 98 -111.53 -8.71 48.80
N SER A 99 -111.44 -10.04 48.89
CA SER A 99 -112.48 -10.94 48.36
C SER A 99 -112.47 -12.35 48.99
N PRO A 100 -113.63 -13.00 49.26
CA PRO A 100 -113.74 -14.34 49.86
C PRO A 100 -113.08 -15.49 49.07
N TYR A 101 -112.60 -15.24 47.86
CA TYR A 101 -111.76 -16.17 47.08
C TYR A 101 -110.25 -15.86 47.20
N ALA A 102 -109.84 -15.06 48.20
CA ALA A 102 -108.46 -14.60 48.40
C ALA A 102 -107.44 -15.74 48.37
N PHE A 103 -107.71 -16.90 48.97
CA PHE A 103 -106.76 -18.03 48.94
C PHE A 103 -106.51 -18.61 47.54
N VAL A 104 -107.53 -18.65 46.67
CA VAL A 104 -107.37 -19.12 45.28
C VAL A 104 -106.61 -18.08 44.43
N ASN A 105 -106.81 -16.79 44.71
CA ASN A 105 -106.08 -15.70 44.05
C ASN A 105 -104.64 -15.54 44.57
N ILE A 106 -104.38 -15.81 45.85
CA ILE A 106 -103.04 -15.87 46.45
C ILE A 106 -102.23 -17.01 45.83
N GLY A 107 -102.84 -18.20 45.63
CA GLY A 107 -102.18 -19.32 44.97
C GLY A 107 -101.83 -19.02 43.50
N LYS A 108 -102.73 -18.36 42.75
CA LYS A 108 -102.48 -17.95 41.36
C LYS A 108 -101.42 -16.84 41.28
N GLY A 109 -101.51 -15.78 42.08
CA GLY A 109 -100.54 -14.68 42.10
C GLY A 109 -99.14 -15.09 42.56
N ALA A 110 -99.04 -15.96 43.58
CA ALA A 110 -97.76 -16.53 43.99
C ALA A 110 -97.13 -17.39 42.87
N SER A 111 -97.93 -18.14 42.11
CA SER A 111 -97.43 -18.94 41.00
C SER A 111 -96.92 -18.10 39.83
N GLU A 112 -97.53 -16.94 39.56
CA GLU A 112 -97.06 -15.98 38.54
C GLU A 112 -95.80 -15.24 39.00
N ALA A 113 -95.72 -14.83 40.27
CA ALA A 113 -94.52 -14.22 40.85
C ALA A 113 -93.30 -15.17 40.83
N VAL A 114 -93.51 -16.47 41.13
CA VAL A 114 -92.43 -17.49 41.05
C VAL A 114 -91.98 -17.72 39.60
N LYS A 115 -92.91 -17.70 38.63
CA LYS A 115 -92.56 -17.79 37.20
C LYS A 115 -91.77 -16.55 36.74
N GLY A 116 -92.18 -15.36 37.15
CA GLY A 116 -91.43 -14.12 36.92
C GLY A 116 -90.03 -14.20 37.51
N PHE A 117 -89.89 -14.67 38.76
CA PHE A 117 -88.59 -14.83 39.43
C PHE A 117 -87.66 -15.80 38.71
N GLY A 118 -88.21 -16.89 38.18
CA GLY A 118 -87.48 -17.82 37.34
C GLY A 118 -86.94 -17.19 36.05
N GLN A 119 -87.67 -16.26 35.45
CA GLN A 119 -87.22 -15.53 34.24
C GLN A 119 -86.10 -14.54 34.58
N ASP A 120 -86.26 -13.72 35.61
CA ASP A 120 -85.20 -12.77 36.04
C ASP A 120 -83.93 -13.51 36.46
N LEU A 121 -84.04 -14.66 37.13
CA LEU A 121 -82.87 -15.44 37.51
C LEU A 121 -82.10 -15.92 36.28
N LYS A 122 -82.80 -16.31 35.20
CA LYS A 122 -82.16 -16.65 33.91
C LYS A 122 -81.50 -15.44 33.29
N ASP A 123 -82.14 -14.28 33.33
CA ASP A 123 -81.60 -13.03 32.78
C ASP A 123 -80.37 -12.55 33.57
N PHE A 124 -80.36 -12.64 34.90
CA PHE A 124 -79.18 -12.39 35.73
C PHE A 124 -78.05 -13.39 35.47
N GLN A 125 -78.36 -14.68 35.29
CA GLN A 125 -77.36 -15.67 34.93
C GLN A 125 -76.76 -15.40 33.55
N LYS A 126 -77.57 -14.93 32.59
CA LYS A 126 -77.12 -14.54 31.26
C LYS A 126 -76.21 -13.30 31.34
N ALA A 127 -76.62 -12.25 32.06
CA ALA A 127 -75.81 -11.06 32.29
C ALA A 127 -74.48 -11.37 33.00
N ARG A 128 -74.49 -12.25 34.01
CA ARG A 128 -73.26 -12.70 34.68
C ARG A 128 -72.33 -13.45 33.73
N LYS A 129 -72.85 -14.36 32.91
CA LYS A 129 -72.05 -15.07 31.90
C LYS A 129 -71.46 -14.11 30.86
N GLU A 130 -72.18 -13.05 30.52
CA GLU A 130 -71.70 -12.01 29.59
C GLU A 130 -70.59 -11.15 30.23
N LEU A 131 -70.73 -10.78 31.51
CA LEU A 131 -69.66 -10.11 32.26
C LEU A 131 -68.41 -10.99 32.42
N ASP A 132 -68.58 -12.27 32.78
CA ASP A 132 -67.46 -13.21 32.91
C ASP A 132 -66.74 -13.42 31.55
N ARG A 133 -67.49 -13.45 30.44
CA ARG A 133 -66.90 -13.46 29.08
C ARG A 133 -66.14 -12.18 28.76
N ALA A 134 -66.73 -11.01 29.04
CA ALA A 134 -66.07 -9.72 28.83
C ALA A 134 -64.78 -9.59 29.66
N GLU A 135 -64.75 -10.12 30.89
CA GLU A 135 -63.55 -10.18 31.74
C GLU A 135 -62.47 -11.09 31.13
N MET A 136 -62.84 -12.27 30.63
CA MET A 136 -61.92 -13.18 29.94
C MET A 136 -61.36 -12.55 28.65
N ASP A 137 -62.21 -11.91 27.86
CA ASP A 137 -61.82 -11.23 26.63
C ASP A 137 -60.85 -10.07 26.91
N LEU A 138 -61.11 -9.28 27.97
CA LEU A 138 -60.23 -8.19 28.39
C LEU A 138 -58.84 -8.70 28.80
N ARG A 139 -58.78 -9.76 29.62
CA ARG A 139 -57.51 -10.38 30.04
C ARG A 139 -56.74 -11.00 28.86
N SER A 140 -57.46 -11.62 27.94
CA SER A 140 -56.87 -12.17 26.71
C SER A 140 -56.28 -11.06 25.83
N ALA A 141 -57.00 -9.94 25.68
CA ALA A 141 -56.53 -8.77 24.95
C ALA A 141 -55.29 -8.14 25.61
N GLU A 142 -55.28 -7.99 26.93
CA GLU A 142 -54.14 -7.48 27.70
C GLU A 142 -52.89 -8.36 27.52
N GLN A 143 -53.04 -9.68 27.65
CA GLN A 143 -51.93 -10.62 27.41
C GLN A 143 -51.42 -10.57 25.97
N THR A 144 -52.31 -10.42 25.00
CA THR A 144 -51.95 -10.31 23.58
C THR A 144 -51.15 -9.03 23.32
N VAL A 145 -51.59 -7.91 23.89
CA VAL A 145 -50.86 -6.63 23.81
C VAL A 145 -49.51 -6.73 24.51
N ALA A 146 -49.45 -7.30 25.72
CA ALA A 146 -48.20 -7.48 26.47
C ALA A 146 -47.19 -8.36 25.70
N ARG A 147 -47.65 -9.48 25.12
CA ARG A 147 -46.82 -10.35 24.28
C ARG A 147 -46.35 -9.62 23.01
N SER A 148 -47.25 -8.91 22.33
CA SER A 148 -46.89 -8.13 21.13
C SER A 148 -45.87 -7.04 21.43
N LYS A 149 -46.01 -6.33 22.56
CA LYS A 149 -45.03 -5.34 23.03
C LYS A 149 -43.68 -5.99 23.34
N SER A 150 -43.70 -7.13 24.03
CA SER A 150 -42.47 -7.89 24.31
C SER A 150 -41.78 -8.35 23.03
N GLN A 151 -42.53 -8.88 22.05
CA GLN A 151 -41.97 -9.32 20.78
C GLN A 151 -41.34 -8.14 20.02
N LYS A 152 -42.05 -7.03 19.89
CA LYS A 152 -41.51 -5.82 19.25
C LYS A 152 -40.27 -5.28 19.95
N ALA A 153 -40.23 -5.32 21.29
CA ALA A 153 -39.05 -4.90 22.05
C ALA A 153 -37.84 -5.82 21.75
N MET A 154 -38.06 -7.13 21.63
CA MET A 154 -37.04 -8.09 21.23
C MET A 154 -36.59 -7.87 19.78
N ASP A 155 -37.53 -7.67 18.85
CA ASP A 155 -37.21 -7.39 17.44
C ASP A 155 -36.38 -6.09 17.30
N MET A 156 -36.71 -5.05 18.08
CA MET A 156 -35.94 -3.81 18.13
C MET A 156 -34.55 -4.01 18.74
N LEU A 157 -34.45 -4.85 19.78
CA LEU A 157 -33.16 -5.19 20.39
C LEU A 157 -32.28 -5.93 19.39
N GLU A 158 -32.79 -6.97 18.76
CA GLU A 158 -32.11 -7.76 17.72
C GLU A 158 -31.68 -6.86 16.56
N ALA A 159 -32.56 -5.99 16.06
CA ALA A 159 -32.22 -5.03 15.02
C ALA A 159 -31.10 -4.06 15.43
N ARG A 160 -31.04 -3.63 16.70
CA ARG A 160 -29.95 -2.79 17.21
C ARG A 160 -28.65 -3.58 17.38
N GLU A 161 -28.72 -4.83 17.82
CA GLU A 161 -27.56 -5.72 17.90
C GLU A 161 -26.97 -5.97 16.51
N ILE A 162 -27.80 -6.30 15.52
CA ILE A 162 -27.38 -6.45 14.12
C ILE A 162 -26.71 -5.16 13.60
N ARG A 163 -27.29 -3.98 13.89
CA ARG A 163 -26.68 -2.70 13.49
C ARG A 163 -25.33 -2.47 14.17
N ARG A 164 -25.22 -2.81 15.46
CA ARG A 164 -23.98 -2.71 16.22
C ARG A 164 -22.91 -3.65 15.65
N ASP A 165 -23.26 -4.89 15.39
CA ASP A 165 -22.33 -5.89 14.85
C ASP A 165 -21.88 -5.51 13.45
N ASN A 166 -22.80 -5.01 12.60
CA ASN A 166 -22.44 -4.45 11.30
C ASN A 166 -21.52 -3.22 11.42
N ALA A 167 -21.73 -2.36 12.42
CA ALA A 167 -20.83 -1.23 12.67
C ALA A 167 -19.45 -1.70 13.14
N LEU A 168 -19.39 -2.68 14.05
CA LEU A 168 -18.13 -3.29 14.51
C LEU A 168 -17.37 -3.95 13.36
N ASN A 169 -18.07 -4.69 12.49
CA ASN A 169 -17.48 -5.30 11.30
C ASN A 169 -16.91 -4.23 10.35
N LYS A 170 -17.65 -3.14 10.10
CA LYS A 170 -17.12 -2.02 9.30
C LYS A 170 -15.87 -1.38 9.91
N VAL A 171 -15.81 -1.25 11.24
CA VAL A 171 -14.61 -0.76 11.94
C VAL A 171 -13.46 -1.74 11.79
N ALA A 172 -13.72 -3.04 11.90
CA ALA A 172 -12.72 -4.08 11.70
C ALA A 172 -12.19 -4.08 10.25
N ASP A 173 -13.07 -3.97 9.25
CA ASP A 173 -12.70 -3.89 7.84
C ASP A 173 -11.87 -2.63 7.55
N ALA A 174 -12.27 -1.48 8.13
CA ALA A 174 -11.50 -0.24 8.02
C ALA A 174 -10.10 -0.37 8.65
N LYS A 175 -9.98 -1.04 9.80
CA LYS A 175 -8.68 -1.37 10.43
C LYS A 175 -7.82 -2.20 9.51
N VAL A 176 -8.36 -3.31 9.00
CA VAL A 176 -7.62 -4.23 8.13
C VAL A 176 -7.15 -3.52 6.86
N SER A 177 -8.03 -2.72 6.24
CA SER A 177 -7.69 -1.94 5.04
C SER A 177 -6.60 -0.89 5.31
N ALA A 178 -6.67 -0.17 6.44
CA ALA A 178 -5.65 0.79 6.84
C ALA A 178 -4.30 0.12 7.09
N VAL A 179 -4.29 -1.02 7.80
CA VAL A 179 -3.08 -1.81 8.05
C VAL A 179 -2.48 -2.31 6.74
N ASN A 180 -3.27 -2.85 5.83
CA ASN A 180 -2.80 -3.33 4.52
C ASN A 180 -2.22 -2.19 3.66
N SER A 181 -2.82 -1.00 3.72
CA SER A 181 -2.33 0.20 3.02
C SER A 181 -1.02 0.73 3.63
N ALA A 182 -0.91 0.73 4.97
CA ALA A 182 0.31 1.09 5.69
C ALA A 182 1.45 0.10 5.40
N MET A 183 1.12 -1.19 5.35
CA MET A 183 2.06 -2.26 5.03
C MET A 183 2.58 -2.14 3.60
N SER A 184 1.70 -1.93 2.61
CA SER A 184 2.12 -1.78 1.21
C SER A 184 3.00 -0.55 0.98
N THR A 185 2.68 0.58 1.62
CA THR A 185 3.51 1.79 1.57
C THR A 185 4.86 1.59 2.24
N PHE A 186 4.91 0.90 3.39
CA PHE A 186 6.16 0.55 4.05
C PHE A 186 7.04 -0.36 3.18
N MET A 187 6.47 -1.43 2.60
CA MET A 187 7.20 -2.37 1.74
C MET A 187 7.74 -1.66 0.50
N ARG A 188 6.94 -0.79 -0.12
CA ARG A 188 7.40 0.05 -1.24
C ARG A 188 8.55 0.99 -0.84
N GLY A 189 8.51 1.55 0.37
CA GLY A 189 9.61 2.35 0.91
C GLY A 189 10.91 1.55 1.02
N LYS A 190 10.85 0.32 1.54
CA LYS A 190 12.01 -0.59 1.60
C LYS A 190 12.50 -1.03 0.24
N GLU A 191 11.60 -1.28 -0.72
CA GLU A 191 11.97 -1.60 -2.09
C GLU A 191 12.76 -0.45 -2.73
N ILE A 192 12.32 0.79 -2.55
CA ILE A 192 13.04 1.99 -3.04
C ILE A 192 14.43 2.09 -2.40
N GLU A 193 14.54 1.91 -1.08
CA GLU A 193 15.83 1.92 -0.38
C GLU A 193 16.78 0.82 -0.89
N SER A 194 16.23 -0.37 -1.16
CA SER A 194 16.99 -1.47 -1.75
C SER A 194 17.37 -1.22 -3.22
N ALA A 195 16.56 -0.45 -3.95
CA ALA A 195 16.87 -0.05 -5.33
C ALA A 195 17.99 0.99 -5.35
N ASP A 196 17.93 2.01 -4.48
CA ASP A 196 18.97 3.04 -4.36
C ASP A 196 20.33 2.43 -4.01
N THR A 197 20.36 1.48 -3.07
CA THR A 197 21.59 0.75 -2.72
C THR A 197 22.13 -0.09 -3.88
N ARG A 198 21.27 -0.74 -4.66
CA ARG A 198 21.69 -1.46 -5.89
C ARG A 198 22.22 -0.50 -6.95
N THR A 199 21.57 0.63 -7.16
CA THR A 199 22.00 1.65 -8.12
C THR A 199 23.36 2.24 -7.73
N ALA A 200 23.56 2.54 -6.44
CA ALA A 200 24.85 2.99 -5.92
C ALA A 200 25.96 1.94 -6.13
N ALA A 201 25.67 0.65 -5.86
CA ALA A 201 26.63 -0.43 -6.10
C ALA A 201 26.95 -0.62 -7.59
N GLN A 202 25.95 -0.51 -8.47
CA GLN A 202 26.14 -0.56 -9.93
C GLN A 202 27.01 0.60 -10.41
N LEU A 203 26.78 1.81 -9.93
CA LEU A 203 27.60 2.98 -10.26
C LEU A 203 29.06 2.77 -9.84
N ALA A 204 29.29 2.31 -8.61
CA ALA A 204 30.64 2.02 -8.10
C ALA A 204 31.37 0.95 -8.93
N SER A 205 30.65 -0.11 -9.37
CA SER A 205 31.22 -1.12 -10.26
C SER A 205 31.51 -0.59 -11.68
N SER A 206 30.68 0.31 -12.21
CA SER A 206 30.90 0.97 -13.49
C SER A 206 32.12 1.90 -13.44
N GLU A 207 32.30 2.64 -12.35
CA GLU A 207 33.49 3.47 -12.14
C GLU A 207 34.77 2.64 -12.04
N SER A 208 34.74 1.48 -11.36
CA SER A 208 35.93 0.63 -11.26
C SER A 208 36.33 0.02 -12.60
N THR A 209 35.34 -0.42 -13.40
CA THR A 209 35.58 -1.01 -14.73
C THR A 209 36.07 0.04 -15.75
N THR A 210 35.48 1.23 -15.75
CA THR A 210 35.93 2.34 -16.61
C THR A 210 37.35 2.78 -16.25
N LYS A 211 37.68 2.88 -14.95
CA LYS A 211 39.05 3.17 -14.50
C LYS A 211 40.03 2.09 -14.95
N ALA A 212 39.70 0.81 -14.80
CA ALA A 212 40.54 -0.29 -15.26
C ALA A 212 40.75 -0.28 -16.79
N GLN A 213 39.71 0.09 -17.56
CA GLN A 213 39.82 0.25 -19.01
C GLN A 213 40.76 1.41 -19.39
N LEU A 214 40.66 2.55 -18.71
CA LEU A 214 41.56 3.68 -18.94
C LEU A 214 43.01 3.32 -18.62
N ASP A 215 43.25 2.60 -17.52
CA ASP A 215 44.58 2.13 -17.15
C ASP A 215 45.16 1.17 -18.21
N MET A 216 44.33 0.26 -18.75
CA MET A 216 44.73 -0.63 -19.84
C MET A 216 45.05 0.15 -21.13
N GLN A 217 44.21 1.11 -21.51
CA GLN A 217 44.46 1.97 -22.67
C GLN A 217 45.74 2.78 -22.50
N GLY A 218 45.99 3.32 -21.30
CA GLY A 218 47.23 4.03 -20.97
C GLY A 218 48.47 3.15 -21.14
N ARG A 219 48.42 1.90 -20.69
CA ARG A 219 49.52 0.93 -20.89
C ARG A 219 49.73 0.62 -22.37
N GLN A 220 48.66 0.32 -23.11
CA GLN A 220 48.73 0.04 -24.55
C GLN A 220 49.32 1.23 -25.33
N LEU A 221 48.89 2.45 -25.02
CA LEU A 221 49.40 3.65 -25.66
C LEU A 221 50.88 3.88 -25.33
N SER A 222 51.29 3.62 -24.08
CA SER A 222 52.70 3.70 -23.69
C SER A 222 53.58 2.68 -24.44
N GLU A 223 53.08 1.47 -24.67
CA GLU A 223 53.77 0.43 -25.45
C GLU A 223 53.83 0.78 -26.94
N GLN A 224 52.75 1.35 -27.49
CA GLN A 224 52.74 1.87 -28.86
C GLN A 224 53.75 3.02 -29.04
N ILE A 225 53.86 3.93 -28.08
CA ILE A 225 54.86 4.99 -28.11
C ILE A 225 56.27 4.39 -28.06
N LYS A 226 56.54 3.46 -27.12
CA LYS A 226 57.85 2.79 -27.02
C LYS A 226 58.24 2.09 -28.32
N SER A 227 57.34 1.30 -28.90
CA SER A 227 57.58 0.61 -30.17
C SER A 227 57.78 1.58 -31.34
N ARG A 228 57.01 2.67 -31.42
CA ARG A 228 57.23 3.72 -32.45
C ARG A 228 58.59 4.40 -32.29
N VAL A 229 59.01 4.68 -31.06
CA VAL A 229 60.33 5.28 -30.78
C VAL A 229 61.45 4.32 -31.18
N GLU A 230 61.36 3.03 -30.82
CA GLU A 230 62.37 2.03 -31.21
C GLU A 230 62.41 1.81 -32.72
N ASN A 231 61.25 1.75 -33.39
CA ASN A 231 61.17 1.66 -34.85
C ASN A 231 61.77 2.90 -35.53
N ALA A 232 61.52 4.11 -35.00
CA ALA A 232 62.10 5.35 -35.51
C ALA A 232 63.62 5.37 -35.37
N LYS A 233 64.17 4.90 -34.24
CA LYS A 233 65.62 4.73 -34.06
C LYS A 233 66.21 3.76 -35.06
N ALA A 234 65.56 2.61 -35.28
CA ALA A 234 66.00 1.62 -36.25
C ALA A 234 65.99 2.18 -37.69
N GLN A 235 64.92 2.87 -38.08
CA GLN A 235 64.82 3.52 -39.39
C GLN A 235 65.89 4.60 -39.58
N LEU A 236 66.14 5.42 -38.56
CA LEU A 236 67.20 6.42 -38.58
C LEU A 236 68.57 5.75 -38.77
N GLY A 237 68.83 4.65 -38.05
CA GLY A 237 70.06 3.86 -38.21
C GLY A 237 70.25 3.34 -39.64
N VAL A 238 69.19 2.81 -40.26
CA VAL A 238 69.22 2.35 -41.66
C VAL A 238 69.48 3.52 -42.64
N GLN A 239 68.84 4.68 -42.43
CA GLN A 239 69.06 5.87 -43.27
C GLN A 239 70.50 6.37 -43.16
N ILE A 240 71.05 6.40 -41.94
CA ILE A 240 72.45 6.76 -41.68
C ILE A 240 73.38 5.79 -42.42
N ALA A 241 73.18 4.47 -42.28
CA ALA A 241 73.99 3.47 -42.96
C ALA A 241 73.92 3.59 -44.50
N SER A 242 72.73 3.79 -45.06
CA SER A 242 72.54 3.96 -46.51
C SER A 242 73.23 5.23 -47.05
N ASN A 243 73.17 6.34 -46.30
CA ASN A 243 73.85 7.57 -46.69
C ASN A 243 75.36 7.44 -46.64
N LEU A 244 75.89 6.71 -45.65
CA LEU A 244 77.32 6.38 -45.58
C LEU A 244 77.73 5.54 -46.79
N GLU A 245 77.01 4.47 -47.10
CA GLU A 245 77.30 3.60 -48.25
C GLU A 245 77.33 4.38 -49.57
N LYS A 246 76.34 5.24 -49.82
CA LYS A 246 76.31 6.11 -51.01
C LYS A 246 77.51 7.05 -51.06
N SER A 247 77.90 7.63 -49.92
CA SER A 247 79.06 8.54 -49.85
C SER A 247 80.38 7.81 -50.09
N LEU A 248 80.55 6.60 -49.56
CA LEU A 248 81.72 5.74 -49.79
C LEU A 248 81.80 5.31 -51.26
N ALA A 249 80.69 4.84 -51.84
CA ALA A 249 80.63 4.47 -53.25
C ALA A 249 80.97 5.66 -54.17
N SER A 250 80.42 6.85 -53.89
CA SER A 250 80.73 8.06 -54.66
C SER A 250 82.21 8.47 -54.56
N ALA A 251 82.86 8.24 -53.42
CA ALA A 251 84.27 8.57 -53.21
C ALA A 251 85.22 7.56 -53.87
N ALA A 252 84.85 6.29 -53.91
CA ALA A 252 85.64 5.24 -54.57
C ALA A 252 85.53 5.28 -56.10
N LYS A 253 84.36 5.67 -56.64
CA LYS A 253 84.04 5.66 -58.07
C LYS A 253 85.15 6.17 -59.01
N PRO A 254 85.73 7.37 -58.83
CA PRO A 254 86.77 7.86 -59.76
C PRO A 254 88.03 7.00 -59.76
N PHE A 255 88.36 6.33 -58.65
CA PHE A 255 89.50 5.44 -58.54
C PHE A 255 89.19 4.07 -59.13
N ASP A 256 87.99 3.54 -58.86
CA ASP A 256 87.53 2.26 -59.40
C ASP A 256 87.44 2.31 -60.94
N GLU A 257 86.90 3.40 -61.50
CA GLU A 257 86.85 3.61 -62.96
C GLU A 257 88.26 3.65 -63.56
N ARG A 258 89.21 4.32 -62.91
CA ARG A 258 90.60 4.39 -63.40
C ARG A 258 91.33 3.06 -63.27
N LEU A 259 91.12 2.32 -62.18
CA LEU A 259 91.65 0.96 -62.01
C LEU A 259 91.10 0.00 -63.06
N ASP A 260 89.80 0.11 -63.40
CA ASP A 260 89.18 -0.70 -64.44
C ASP A 260 89.75 -0.38 -65.83
N ILE A 261 89.95 0.90 -66.15
CA ILE A 261 90.63 1.33 -67.39
C ILE A 261 92.05 0.74 -67.45
N LEU A 262 92.83 0.83 -66.37
CA LEU A 262 94.19 0.28 -66.33
C LEU A 262 94.21 -1.24 -66.48
N ARG A 263 93.27 -1.97 -65.85
CA ARG A 263 93.15 -3.43 -65.99
C ARG A 263 92.80 -3.83 -67.43
N LYS A 264 91.89 -3.11 -68.07
CA LYS A 264 91.47 -3.36 -69.45
C LYS A 264 92.54 -2.99 -70.48
N SER A 265 93.48 -2.12 -70.13
CA SER A 265 94.59 -1.73 -71.01
C SER A 265 95.62 -2.83 -71.25
N VAL A 266 95.63 -3.90 -70.43
CA VAL A 266 96.54 -5.04 -70.58
C VAL A 266 95.88 -6.13 -71.41
N PRO A 267 96.50 -6.57 -72.52
CA PRO A 267 96.00 -7.71 -73.30
C PRO A 267 95.89 -8.95 -72.42
N PHE A 268 94.81 -9.71 -72.60
CA PHE A 268 94.59 -10.95 -71.87
C PHE A 268 95.80 -11.89 -71.98
N GLY A 269 96.39 -12.27 -70.84
CA GLY A 269 97.54 -13.18 -70.77
C GLY A 269 98.92 -12.53 -70.73
N MET A 270 99.04 -11.21 -70.83
CA MET A 270 100.31 -10.50 -70.63
C MET A 270 100.51 -10.15 -69.14
N PRO A 271 101.72 -10.32 -68.57
CA PRO A 271 101.99 -9.84 -67.22
C PRO A 271 101.94 -8.31 -67.17
N TYR A 272 101.42 -7.77 -66.08
CA TYR A 272 101.44 -6.33 -65.82
C TYR A 272 102.89 -5.82 -65.74
N THR A 273 103.16 -4.66 -66.35
CA THR A 273 104.46 -4.01 -66.21
C THR A 273 104.63 -3.45 -64.79
N LYS A 274 105.87 -3.25 -64.37
CA LYS A 274 106.15 -2.72 -63.02
C LYS A 274 105.54 -1.33 -62.81
N GLU A 275 105.54 -0.51 -63.85
CA GLU A 275 104.97 0.84 -63.84
C GLU A 275 103.45 0.78 -63.64
N LEU A 276 102.78 -0.15 -64.31
CA LEU A 276 101.34 -0.33 -64.22
C LEU A 276 100.93 -0.88 -62.84
N ILE A 277 101.70 -1.81 -62.27
CA ILE A 277 101.50 -2.30 -60.89
C ILE A 277 101.65 -1.16 -59.88
N ALA A 278 102.65 -0.29 -60.07
CA ALA A 278 102.86 0.87 -59.20
C ALA A 278 101.71 1.88 -59.30
N GLU A 279 101.21 2.18 -60.51
CA GLU A 279 100.06 3.08 -60.69
C GLU A 279 98.77 2.49 -60.09
N MET A 280 98.52 1.19 -60.28
CA MET A 280 97.37 0.51 -59.65
C MET A 280 97.47 0.54 -58.12
N THR A 281 98.67 0.39 -57.57
CA THR A 281 98.89 0.44 -56.12
C THR A 281 98.67 1.85 -55.58
N ASP A 282 99.18 2.88 -56.25
CA ASP A 282 98.94 4.29 -55.88
C ASP A 282 97.44 4.64 -55.92
N LEU A 283 96.71 4.22 -56.95
CA LEU A 283 95.27 4.43 -57.04
C LEU A 283 94.50 3.69 -55.94
N THR A 284 94.94 2.48 -55.57
CA THR A 284 94.35 1.74 -54.45
C THR A 284 94.56 2.48 -53.14
N ASN A 285 95.79 2.97 -52.88
CA ASN A 285 96.09 3.76 -51.68
C ASN A 285 95.28 5.07 -51.63
N LYS A 286 95.11 5.75 -52.77
CA LYS A 286 94.31 6.98 -52.86
C LYS A 286 92.82 6.72 -52.65
N ARG A 287 92.30 5.61 -53.19
CA ARG A 287 90.93 5.13 -52.95
C ARG A 287 90.69 4.90 -51.45
N ASP A 288 91.59 4.16 -50.80
CA ASP A 288 91.45 3.83 -49.38
C ASP A 288 91.59 5.08 -48.49
N ALA A 289 92.47 6.02 -48.85
CA ALA A 289 92.56 7.31 -48.18
C ALA A 289 91.27 8.15 -48.33
N ALA A 290 90.65 8.15 -49.51
CA ALA A 290 89.40 8.85 -49.76
C ALA A 290 88.23 8.22 -48.97
N LEU A 291 88.14 6.89 -48.93
CA LEU A 291 87.14 6.17 -48.12
C LEU A 291 87.29 6.49 -46.62
N ASN A 292 88.50 6.42 -46.09
CA ASN A 292 88.79 6.75 -44.69
C ASN A 292 88.42 8.20 -44.34
N LEU A 293 88.64 9.14 -45.26
CA LEU A 293 88.30 10.55 -45.04
C LEU A 293 86.78 10.77 -45.02
N VAL A 294 86.03 10.09 -45.89
CA VAL A 294 84.56 10.12 -45.90
C VAL A 294 84.00 9.50 -44.63
N GLU A 295 84.51 8.34 -44.22
CA GLU A 295 84.08 7.68 -42.98
C GLU A 295 84.30 8.57 -41.75
N LYS A 296 85.49 9.17 -41.61
CA LYS A 296 85.80 10.09 -40.50
C LYS A 296 84.88 11.32 -40.49
N ARG A 297 84.64 11.94 -41.66
CA ARG A 297 83.74 13.09 -41.76
C ARG A 297 82.30 12.71 -41.42
N PHE A 298 81.84 11.56 -41.89
CA PHE A 298 80.51 11.06 -41.62
C PHE A 298 80.31 10.78 -40.12
N LEU A 299 81.25 10.06 -39.49
CA LEU A 299 81.23 9.80 -38.05
C LEU A 299 81.28 11.08 -37.22
N SER A 300 82.04 12.10 -37.64
CA SER A 300 82.08 13.40 -36.96
C SER A 300 80.75 14.16 -37.06
N ASN A 301 80.04 14.07 -38.19
CA ASN A 301 78.73 14.71 -38.35
C ASN A 301 77.61 13.98 -37.60
N VAL A 302 77.66 12.65 -37.54
CA VAL A 302 76.69 11.84 -36.80
C VAL A 302 76.89 11.98 -35.28
N SER A 303 78.13 12.08 -34.80
CA SER A 303 78.44 12.25 -33.37
C SER A 303 78.40 13.70 -32.88
N GLY A 304 78.65 14.68 -33.76
CA GLY A 304 78.66 16.11 -33.43
C GLY A 304 77.28 16.76 -33.26
N GLY A 305 76.19 16.04 -33.58
CA GLY A 305 74.82 16.55 -33.57
C GLY A 305 74.14 16.70 -32.20
N ALA A 306 74.83 16.54 -31.07
CA ALA A 306 74.20 16.55 -29.75
C ALA A 306 74.84 17.48 -28.69
N SER A 307 75.73 18.40 -29.08
CA SER A 307 76.39 19.33 -28.12
C SER A 307 76.03 20.82 -28.31
N GLY A 308 74.88 21.14 -28.90
CA GLY A 308 74.53 22.54 -29.19
C GLY A 308 73.03 22.83 -29.25
N SER A 309 72.28 22.58 -28.19
CA SER A 309 71.05 23.34 -27.88
C SER A 309 70.61 23.17 -26.42
N ASP A 310 71.42 23.69 -25.49
CA ASP A 310 70.84 24.42 -24.37
C ASP A 310 70.08 25.62 -24.95
N LYS A 311 68.79 25.43 -25.24
CA LYS A 311 67.71 26.42 -25.36
C LYS A 311 66.48 25.71 -25.93
N PHE A 312 65.70 25.08 -25.06
CA PHE A 312 64.25 24.95 -25.25
C PHE A 312 63.60 26.21 -24.64
N PRO A 313 63.22 27.23 -25.43
CA PRO A 313 62.32 28.26 -24.92
C PRO A 313 60.88 27.74 -24.98
N GLY A 314 60.22 27.70 -23.83
CA GLY A 314 58.78 27.94 -23.72
C GLY A 314 57.83 26.78 -24.01
N PHE A 315 57.58 25.95 -23.00
CA PHE A 315 56.20 25.60 -22.67
C PHE A 315 55.87 26.26 -21.33
N VAL A 316 55.39 27.50 -21.41
CA VAL A 316 54.73 28.17 -20.31
C VAL A 316 53.36 27.52 -20.14
N TYR A 317 53.16 26.90 -18.98
CA TYR A 317 51.86 26.51 -18.46
C TYR A 317 50.93 27.74 -18.43
N LEU A 318 49.90 27.76 -19.29
CA LEU A 318 48.73 28.61 -19.07
C LEU A 318 47.76 27.84 -18.17
N GLY A 319 47.84 28.15 -16.88
CA GLY A 319 46.79 27.85 -15.92
C GLY A 319 45.85 29.02 -15.75
N LYS A 320 44.56 28.68 -15.60
CA LYS A 320 43.44 29.43 -15.00
C LYS A 320 42.88 30.65 -15.75
N GLN A 321 41.64 30.49 -16.19
CA GLN A 321 40.54 31.32 -15.72
C GLN A 321 39.42 30.42 -15.21
#